data_AF-J2GJU1-F1
#
_entry.id   AF-J2GJU1-F1
#
_cell.length_a   1.000
_cell.length_b   1.000
_cell.length_c   1.000
_cell.angle_alpha   90.00
_cell.angle_beta   90.00
_cell.angle_gamma   90.00
#
_symmetry.space_group_name_H-M   'P 1'
#
loop_
_entity.id
_entity.type
_entity.pdbx_description
1 polymer ?
#
loop_
_entity_poly.entity_id
_entity_poly.type
_entity_poly.pdbx_seq_one_letter_code
_entity_poly.pdbx_strand_id
1 'polypeptide(L)' 'MDSIMVVTKPFDWAVERQGQTLSRHSTQEAAYKAALDYASALFDEGIRTQVSIKPEPRSFARFAAE' A
#
# COMPACT_ATOMS: atom_id res chain seq x y z
N MET A 1 1.69 13.08 11.72
CA MET A 1 0.61 12.07 11.65
C MET A 1 1.23 10.86 10.98
N ASP A 2 1.06 9.67 11.56
CA ASP A 2 1.61 8.47 10.92
C ASP A 2 0.84 8.15 9.65
N SER A 3 1.49 7.53 8.66
CA SER A 3 0.86 7.25 7.37
C SER A 3 1.23 5.86 6.87
N ILE A 4 0.21 5.08 6.55
CA ILE A 4 0.32 3.82 5.84
C ILE A 4 -0.24 4.01 4.43
N MET A 5 0.55 3.62 3.44
CA MET A 5 0.24 3.73 2.02
C MET A 5 0.02 2.35 1.41
N VAL A 6 -1.10 2.17 0.74
CA VAL A 6 -1.35 1.04 -0.15
C VAL A 6 -0.95 1.47 -1.55
N VAL A 7 0.13 0.91 -2.06
CA VAL A 7 0.76 1.28 -3.33
C VAL A 7 0.51 0.20 -4.36
N THR A 8 -0.08 0.57 -5.49
CA THR A 8 -0.22 -0.35 -6.63
C THR A 8 1.14 -0.52 -7.31
N LYS A 9 1.62 -1.75 -7.47
CA LYS A 9 2.79 -2.10 -8.28
C LYS A 9 2.33 -2.83 -9.55
N PRO A 10 3.21 -3.05 -10.54
CA PRO A 10 2.82 -3.67 -11.81
C PRO A 10 2.15 -5.05 -11.66
N PHE A 11 2.58 -5.85 -10.68
CA PHE A 11 2.12 -7.23 -10.49
C PHE A 11 1.55 -7.51 -9.09
N ASP A 12 1.63 -6.54 -8.18
CA ASP A 12 1.27 -6.72 -6.78
C ASP A 12 0.83 -5.38 -6.15
N TRP A 13 0.46 -5.45 -4.87
CA TRP A 13 0.09 -4.31 -4.03
C TRP A 13 1.01 -4.31 -2.81
N ALA A 14 1.71 -3.21 -2.60
CA ALA A 14 2.60 -3.03 -1.45
C ALA A 14 1.91 -2.20 -0.37
N VAL A 15 2.09 -2.59 0.89
CA VAL A 15 1.75 -1.74 2.03
C VAL A 15 3.05 -1.12 2.52
N GLU A 16 3.12 0.20 2.53
CA GLU A 16 4.30 0.98 2.90
C GLU A 16 3.99 1.87 4.11
N ARG A 17 4.95 2.02 5.02
CA ARG A 17 4.89 2.98 6.13
C ARG A 17 6.17 3.79 6.12
N GLN A 18 6.06 5.11 6.02
CA GLN A 18 7.22 6.02 5.99
C GLN A 18 8.30 5.62 4.94
N GLY A 19 7.87 5.09 3.79
CA GLY A 19 8.77 4.64 2.71
C GLY A 19 9.35 3.23 2.86
N GLN A 20 9.01 2.51 3.93
CA GLN A 20 9.40 1.11 4.12
C GLN A 20 8.25 0.18 3.75
N THR A 21 8.51 -0.83 2.92
CA THR A 21 7.52 -1.87 2.59
C THR A 21 7.33 -2.81 3.79
N LEU A 22 6.12 -2.84 4.33
CA LEU A 22 5.72 -3.76 5.40
C LEU A 22 5.31 -5.13 4.87
N SER A 23 4.55 -5.16 3.77
CA SER A 23 4.07 -6.40 3.14
C SER A 23 3.69 -6.19 1.68
N ARG A 24 3.58 -7.31 0.94
CA ARG A 24 3.14 -7.36 -0.47
C ARG A 24 2.01 -8.35 -0.63
N HIS A 25 1.05 -8.02 -1.49
CA HIS A 25 -0.19 -8.77 -1.68
C HIS A 25 -0.54 -8.86 -3.17
N SER A 26 -1.17 -9.95 -3.57
CA SER A 26 -1.61 -10.14 -4.96
C SER A 26 -2.85 -9.34 -5.33
N THR A 27 -3.64 -8.90 -4.34
CA THR A 27 -4.89 -8.16 -4.56
C THR A 27 -4.93 -6.85 -3.76
N GLN A 28 -5.69 -5.89 -4.27
CA GLN A 28 -5.95 -4.62 -3.61
C GLN A 28 -6.60 -4.82 -2.24
N GLU A 29 -7.59 -5.71 -2.18
CA GLU A 29 -8.37 -5.97 -0.98
C GLU A 29 -7.48 -6.53 0.15
N ALA A 30 -6.59 -7.48 -0.18
CA ALA A 30 -5.66 -8.03 0.80
C ALA A 30 -4.67 -6.98 1.33
N ALA A 31 -4.14 -6.12 0.44
CA ALA A 31 -3.27 -5.02 0.85
C ALA A 31 -4.02 -3.97 1.70
N TYR A 32 -5.25 -3.65 1.34
CA TYR A 32 -6.05 -2.69 2.09
C TYR A 32 -6.42 -3.23 3.49
N LYS A 33 -6.81 -4.50 3.58
CA LYS A 33 -7.06 -5.17 4.86
C LYS A 33 -5.81 -5.17 5.73
N ALA A 34 -4.65 -5.55 5.19
CA ALA A 34 -3.39 -5.51 5.92
C ALA A 34 -3.04 -4.09 6.39
N ALA A 35 -3.25 -3.07 5.57
CA ALA A 35 -3.04 -1.67 5.95
C ALA A 35 -3.94 -1.23 7.12
N LEU A 36 -5.20 -1.68 7.14
CA LEU A 36 -6.12 -1.45 8.26
C LEU A 36 -5.69 -2.20 9.52
N ASP A 37 -5.25 -3.45 9.40
CA ASP A 37 -4.76 -4.24 10.54
C ASP A 37 -3.53 -3.56 11.19
N TYR A 38 -2.58 -3.08 10.38
CA TYR A 38 -1.44 -2.29 10.88
C TYR A 38 -1.88 -0.96 11.51
N ALA A 39 -2.83 -0.26 10.91
CA ALA A 39 -3.34 0.99 11.46
C ALA A 39 -4.07 0.76 12.80
N SER A 40 -4.78 -0.36 12.94
CA SER A 40 -5.46 -0.77 14.16
C SER A 40 -4.45 -1.05 15.28
N ALA A 41 -3.39 -1.80 14.98
CA ALA A 41 -2.34 -2.08 15.96
C ALA A 41 -1.66 -0.78 16.45
N LEU A 42 -1.36 0.15 15.55
CA LEU A 42 -0.79 1.45 15.91
C LEU A 42 -1.78 2.32 16.69
N PHE A 43 -3.08 2.21 16.39
CA PHE A 43 -4.11 2.92 17.13
C PHE A 43 -4.20 2.44 18.59
N ASP A 44 -4.05 1.14 18.83
CA ASP A 44 -3.98 0.57 20.18
C ASP A 44 -2.77 1.09 20.97
N GLU A 45 -1.69 1.46 20.27
CA GLU A 45 -0.52 2.15 20.83
C GLU A 45 -0.71 3.68 20.98
N GLY A 46 -1.89 4.21 20.68
CA GLY A 46 -2.23 5.64 20.75
C GLY A 46 -1.77 6.47 19.55
N ILE A 47 -1.33 5.82 18.47
CA ILE A 47 -0.79 6.49 17.28
C ILE A 47 -1.91 6.69 16.25
N ARG A 48 -2.26 7.95 16.00
CA ARG A 48 -3.18 8.31 14.91
C ARG A 48 -2.51 8.12 13.55
N THR A 49 -3.04 7.15 12.80
CA THR A 49 -2.51 6.72 11.51
C THR A 49 -3.52 7.00 10.39
N GLN A 50 -3.06 7.62 9.31
CA GLN A 50 -3.83 7.81 8.09
C GLN A 50 -3.51 6.67 7.12
N VAL A 51 -4.54 5.98 6.62
CA VAL A 51 -4.39 5.02 5.53
C VAL A 51 -4.73 5.71 4.21
N SER A 52 -3.88 5.57 3.20
CA SER A 52 -4.09 6.18 1.88
C SER A 52 -3.74 5.19 0.78
N ILE A 53 -4.49 5.24 -0.32
CA ILE A 53 -4.20 4.44 -1.51
C ILE A 53 -3.48 5.36 -2.50
N LYS A 54 -2.25 4.99 -2.87
CA LYS A 54 -1.51 5.62 -3.95
C LYS A 54 -1.54 4.69 -5.16
N PRO A 55 -2.48 4.89 -6.09
CA PRO A 55 -2.41 4.19 -7.36
C PRO A 55 -1.16 4.72 -8.09
N GLU A 56 -0.09 3.93 -8.16
CA GLU A 56 0.88 4.21 -9.22
C GLU A 56 0.21 3.80 -10.52
N PRO A 57 0.19 4.68 -11.54
CA PRO A 57 -0.27 4.27 -12.84
C PRO A 57 0.55 3.05 -13.21
N ARG A 58 -0.14 1.96 -13.58
CA ARG A 58 0.49 0.82 -14.25
C ARG A 58 1.02 1.38 -15.57
N SER A 59 2.22 1.96 -15.53
CA SER A 59 2.92 2.34 -16.72
C SER A 59 3.32 1.02 -17.35
N PHE A 60 2.46 0.52 -18.24
CA PHE A 60 2.85 -0.48 -19.22
C PHE A 60 3.91 0.19 -20.07
N ALA A 61 5.15 0.19 -19.59
CA ALA A 61 6.28 0.60 -20.38
C ALA A 61 6.37 -0.39 -21.54
N ARG A 62 5.81 0.03 -22.68
CA ARG A 62 6.17 -0.39 -24.04
C ARG A 62 5.64 -1.75 -24.51
N PHE A 63 4.34 -1.81 -24.82
CA PHE A 63 3.90 -2.48 -26.05
C PHE A 63 3.71 -1.41 -27.14
N ALA A 64 4.82 -0.80 -27.53
CA ALA A 64 4.95 0.00 -28.76
C ALA A 64 6.16 -0.57 -29.53
N ALA A 65 5.98 -1.81 -29.95
CA ALA A 65 6.63 -2.54 -31.03
C ALA A 65 5.51 -3.51 -31.45
N GLU A 66 4.91 -3.47 -32.64
CA GLU A 66 5.37 -3.14 -33.99
C GLU A 66 4.39 -2.20 -34.71
#